data_AF-A0A5E4R5B6-F1
#
_entry.id   AF-A0A5E4R5B6-F1
#
_cell.length_a   1.000
_cell.length_b   1.000
_cell.length_c   1.000
_cell.angle_alpha   90.00
_cell.angle_beta   90.00
_cell.angle_gamma   90.00
#
_symmetry.space_group_name_H-M   'P 1'
#
loop_
_entity.id
_entity.type
_entity.pdbx_description
1 polymer ?
#
loop_
_entity_poly.entity_id
_entity_poly.type
_entity_poly.pdbx_seq_one_letter_code
_entity_poly.pdbx_strand_id
1 'polypeptide(L)'
;MDYSVSRVPELRDTGVRNAPYEEEALTFQLGLAAAMLAIFFFFISFMGLYGAIARSPFLLFMYAVLILLLLLLECALVYYFTSSVLEKGVEEQDGQLAHAIRLSLHCCDYNDTIPLNTNIPWSCCGTNGYPRNCTTDRVYGKNCKQQMYSWLKRYQTLVYGSLAGLHILLSSCSLLRRASSASRSYT
;
A
#
# COMPACT_ATOMS: atom_id res chain seq x y z
N MET A 1 7.99 -38.95 -60.74
CA MET A 1 6.97 -37.99 -60.26
C MET A 1 7.45 -37.53 -58.90
N ASP A 2 8.36 -36.57 -58.94
CA ASP A 2 9.01 -35.95 -57.78
C ASP A 2 8.16 -34.78 -57.32
N TYR A 3 7.77 -34.76 -56.05
CA TYR A 3 7.30 -33.56 -55.39
C TYR A 3 8.38 -33.09 -54.41
N SER A 4 8.97 -31.97 -54.82
CA SER A 4 10.11 -31.28 -54.25
C SER A 4 9.79 -30.70 -52.89
N VAL A 5 10.67 -31.00 -51.93
CA VAL A 5 10.92 -30.18 -50.74
C VAL A 5 11.24 -28.76 -51.18
N SER A 6 10.47 -27.76 -50.74
CA SER A 6 10.82 -26.36 -50.89
C SER A 6 10.25 -25.47 -49.79
N ARG A 7 11.20 -24.95 -49.00
CA ARG A 7 11.28 -23.64 -48.35
C ARG A 7 10.23 -23.28 -47.30
N VAL A 8 10.68 -23.44 -46.06
CA VAL A 8 10.34 -22.59 -44.90
C VAL A 8 10.49 -21.11 -45.29
N PRO A 9 9.45 -20.28 -45.14
CA PRO A 9 9.62 -18.84 -45.20
C PRO A 9 10.08 -18.32 -43.84
N GLU A 10 11.32 -17.87 -43.82
CA GLU A 10 11.87 -16.91 -42.86
C GLU A 10 11.21 -15.52 -43.11
N LEU A 11 11.12 -14.69 -42.06
CA LEU A 11 10.60 -13.30 -41.98
C LEU A 11 9.10 -13.12 -41.65
N ARG A 12 8.79 -12.71 -40.42
CA ARG A 12 8.87 -11.28 -40.03
C ARG A 12 8.61 -11.11 -38.53
N ASP A 13 9.72 -10.86 -37.84
CA ASP A 13 9.83 -10.30 -36.50
C ASP A 13 9.14 -8.92 -36.48
N THR A 14 7.99 -8.77 -35.81
CA THR A 14 7.46 -7.49 -35.32
C THR A 14 6.36 -7.75 -34.29
N GLY A 15 6.67 -7.59 -32.99
CA GLY A 15 5.64 -7.28 -32.00
C GLY A 15 5.81 -7.76 -30.57
N VAL A 16 6.78 -8.63 -30.25
CA VAL A 16 6.94 -9.12 -28.86
C VAL A 16 8.43 -9.22 -28.50
N ARG A 17 9.10 -8.08 -28.33
CA ARG A 17 10.41 -8.03 -27.66
C ARG A 17 10.72 -6.68 -27.01
N ASN A 18 9.82 -6.21 -26.15
CA ASN A 18 10.14 -5.39 -24.97
C ASN A 18 9.29 -6.06 -23.86
N ALA A 19 9.75 -6.66 -22.76
CA ALA A 19 10.71 -6.14 -21.81
C ALA A 19 11.13 -7.25 -20.81
N PRO A 20 12.38 -7.73 -20.85
CA PRO A 20 13.03 -8.34 -19.69
C PRO A 20 13.83 -7.31 -18.87
N TYR A 21 14.18 -6.17 -19.48
CA TYR A 21 15.04 -5.15 -18.86
C TYR A 21 14.30 -4.17 -17.94
N GLU A 22 12.99 -3.95 -18.11
CA GLU A 22 12.23 -3.02 -17.24
C GLU A 22 11.86 -3.62 -15.89
N GLU A 23 11.50 -4.91 -15.82
CA GLU A 23 11.15 -5.54 -14.53
C GLU A 23 12.37 -5.65 -13.59
N GLU A 24 13.57 -5.94 -14.13
CA GLU A 24 14.79 -6.00 -13.32
C GLU A 24 15.25 -4.62 -12.85
N ALA A 25 15.10 -3.59 -13.68
CA ALA A 25 15.40 -2.22 -13.28
C ALA A 25 14.42 -1.70 -12.21
N LEU A 26 13.13 -1.99 -12.35
CA LEU A 26 12.10 -1.58 -11.40
C LEU A 26 12.25 -2.29 -10.06
N THR A 27 12.51 -3.60 -10.06
CA THR A 27 12.74 -4.38 -8.84
C THR A 27 14.00 -3.92 -8.11
N PHE A 28 15.07 -3.59 -8.83
CA PHE A 28 16.27 -3.01 -8.24
C PHE A 28 15.99 -1.64 -7.59
N GLN A 29 15.26 -0.76 -8.28
CA GLN A 29 14.89 0.55 -7.73
C GLN A 29 13.97 0.44 -6.51
N LEU A 30 12.99 -0.45 -6.56
CA LEU A 30 12.09 -0.72 -5.43
C LEU A 30 12.85 -1.30 -4.24
N GLY A 31 13.79 -2.20 -4.50
CA GLY A 31 14.68 -2.79 -3.49
C GLY A 31 15.57 -1.74 -2.82
N LEU A 32 16.18 -0.84 -3.59
CA LEU A 32 16.99 0.26 -3.06
C LEU A 32 16.15 1.22 -2.22
N ALA A 33 14.96 1.59 -2.70
CA ALA A 33 14.04 2.46 -1.97
C ALA A 33 13.60 1.81 -0.63
N ALA A 34 13.27 0.52 -0.66
CA ALA A 34 12.90 -0.24 0.53
C ALA A 34 14.07 -0.33 1.53
N ALA A 35 15.30 -0.55 1.06
CA ALA A 35 16.49 -0.59 1.90
C ALA A 35 16.75 0.76 2.59
N MET A 36 16.65 1.87 1.84
CA MET A 36 16.80 3.22 2.40
C MET A 36 15.75 3.51 3.48
N LEU A 37 14.51 3.12 3.23
CA LEU A 37 13.40 3.26 4.16
C LEU A 37 13.59 2.39 5.42
N ALA A 38 14.09 1.16 5.26
CA ALA A 38 14.40 0.27 6.39
C ALA A 38 15.52 0.84 7.28
N ILE A 39 16.60 1.35 6.67
CA ILE A 39 17.72 1.99 7.37
C ILE A 39 17.21 3.22 8.16
N PHE A 40 16.35 4.03 7.55
CA PHE A 40 15.75 5.18 8.22
C PHE A 40 14.90 4.77 9.45
N PHE A 41 14.05 3.75 9.33
CA PHE A 41 13.29 3.24 10.47
C PHE A 41 14.17 2.60 11.55
N PHE A 42 15.29 1.99 11.17
CA PHE A 42 16.27 1.49 12.12
C PHE A 42 16.85 2.61 12.98
N PHE A 43 17.21 3.76 12.38
CA PHE A 43 17.70 4.91 13.14
C PHE A 43 16.65 5.47 14.11
N ILE A 44 15.40 5.59 13.68
CA ILE A 44 14.30 6.04 14.56
C ILE A 44 14.13 5.09 15.74
N SER A 45 14.14 3.78 15.47
CA SER A 45 14.01 2.75 16.49
C SER A 45 15.18 2.78 17.48
N PHE A 46 16.40 2.96 16.96
CA PHE A 46 17.60 3.11 17.78
C PHE A 46 17.52 4.36 18.67
N MET A 47 17.08 5.51 18.14
CA MET A 47 16.90 6.73 18.93
C MET A 47 15.85 6.56 20.03
N GLY A 48 14.74 5.86 19.74
CA GLY A 48 13.71 5.55 20.74
C GLY A 48 14.24 4.64 21.86
N LEU A 49 14.87 3.53 21.49
CA LEU A 49 15.42 2.55 22.44
C LEU A 49 16.59 3.14 23.25
N TYR A 50 17.58 3.71 22.57
CA TYR A 50 18.74 4.32 23.22
C TYR A 50 18.34 5.53 24.06
N GLY A 51 17.39 6.35 23.60
CA GLY A 51 16.82 7.46 24.38
C GLY A 51 16.18 6.99 25.68
N ALA A 52 15.48 5.85 25.66
CA ALA A 52 14.88 5.25 26.86
C ALA A 52 15.94 4.69 27.83
N ILE A 53 16.96 4.00 27.31
CA ILE A 53 18.06 3.42 28.13
C ILE A 53 18.92 4.51 28.76
N ALA A 54 19.37 5.48 27.95
CA ALA A 54 20.22 6.58 28.39
C ALA A 54 19.46 7.63 29.23
N ARG A 55 18.12 7.51 29.34
CA ARG A 55 17.22 8.49 29.99
C ARG A 55 17.45 9.92 29.49
N SER A 56 17.81 10.07 28.21
CA SER A 56 18.09 11.38 27.61
C SER A 56 16.79 12.00 27.10
N PRO A 57 16.33 13.13 27.66
CA PRO A 57 15.08 13.77 27.24
C PRO A 57 15.16 14.31 25.81
N PHE A 58 16.34 14.72 25.36
CA PHE A 58 16.56 15.24 24.00
C PHE A 58 16.32 14.17 22.93
N LEU A 59 16.84 12.95 23.13
CA LEU A 59 16.66 11.85 22.16
C LEU A 59 15.20 11.37 22.10
N LEU A 60 14.52 11.30 23.24
CA LEU A 60 13.11 10.96 23.30
C LEU A 60 12.23 12.04 22.64
N PHE A 61 12.57 13.31 22.81
CA PHE A 61 11.89 14.41 22.12
C PHE A 61 12.06 14.32 20.60
N MET A 62 13.29 14.14 20.13
CA MET A 62 13.58 13.97 18.70
C MET A 62 12.84 12.75 18.10
N TYR A 63 12.85 11.62 18.82
CA TYR A 63 12.07 10.43 18.43
C TYR A 63 10.57 10.75 18.30
N ALA A 64 9.97 11.43 19.29
CA ALA A 64 8.56 11.79 19.26
C ALA A 64 8.22 12.72 18.08
N VAL A 65 9.08 13.71 17.79
CA VAL A 65 8.92 14.61 16.64
C VAL A 65 9.02 13.84 15.32
N LEU A 66 9.99 12.94 15.17
CA LEU A 66 10.15 12.13 13.96
C LEU A 66 8.94 11.21 13.70
N ILE A 67 8.42 10.56 14.75
CA ILE A 67 7.19 9.76 14.64
C ILE A 67 5.98 10.63 14.25
N LEU A 68 5.85 11.84 14.81
CA LEU A 68 4.80 12.77 14.44
C LEU A 68 4.90 13.23 12.97
N LEU A 69 6.12 13.53 12.50
CA LEU A 69 6.33 13.90 11.10
C LEU A 69 6.01 12.76 10.14
N LEU A 70 6.38 11.52 10.50
CA LEU A 70 6.00 10.34 9.73
C LEU A 70 4.50 10.13 9.68
N LEU A 71 3.82 10.39 10.81
CA LEU A 71 2.37 10.32 10.89
C LEU A 71 1.69 11.31 9.93
N LEU A 72 2.18 12.55 9.88
CA LEU A 72 1.68 13.58 8.97
C LEU A 72 1.96 13.23 7.51
N LEU A 73 3.14 12.66 7.23
CA LEU A 73 3.50 12.19 5.89
C LEU A 73 2.60 11.04 5.44
N GLU A 74 2.33 10.05 6.29
CA GLU A 74 1.42 8.94 5.99
C GLU A 74 0.01 9.44 5.71
N CYS A 75 -0.52 10.36 6.52
CA CYS A 75 -1.81 11.01 6.26
C CYS A 75 -1.84 11.71 4.89
N ALA A 76 -0.79 12.44 4.54
CA ALA A 76 -0.70 13.15 3.27
C ALA A 76 -0.62 12.19 2.08
N LEU A 77 0.18 11.12 2.19
CA LEU A 77 0.32 10.09 1.17
C LEU A 77 -1.00 9.34 0.95
N VAL A 78 -1.68 8.96 2.02
CA VAL A 78 -2.98 8.30 1.97
C VAL A 78 -4.02 9.19 1.28
N TYR A 79 -4.08 10.46 1.65
CA TYR A 79 -4.99 11.43 1.03
C TYR A 79 -4.70 11.59 -0.46
N TYR A 80 -3.42 11.77 -0.80
CA TYR A 80 -2.97 11.91 -2.19
C TYR A 80 -3.23 10.64 -3.02
N PHE A 81 -2.95 9.46 -2.48
CA PHE A 81 -3.19 8.20 -3.17
C PHE A 81 -4.68 7.97 -3.37
N THR A 82 -5.50 8.26 -2.37
CA THR A 82 -6.95 8.14 -2.49
C THR A 82 -7.49 9.04 -3.59
N SER A 83 -7.10 10.32 -3.67
CA SER A 83 -7.57 11.20 -4.73
C SER A 83 -7.01 10.82 -6.11
N SER A 84 -5.70 10.65 -6.22
CA SER A 84 -5.04 10.40 -7.51
C SER A 84 -5.37 9.03 -8.11
N VAL A 85 -5.44 7.98 -7.29
CA VAL A 85 -5.72 6.62 -7.75
C VAL A 85 -7.21 6.40 -7.99
N LEU A 86 -8.10 7.06 -7.23
CA LEU A 86 -9.52 7.01 -7.55
C LEU A 86 -9.84 7.76 -8.84
N GLU A 87 -9.17 8.88 -9.11
CA GLU A 87 -9.44 9.67 -10.31
C GLU A 87 -8.84 9.03 -11.56
N LYS A 88 -7.59 8.55 -11.48
CA LYS A 88 -6.89 7.96 -12.64
C LYS A 88 -7.05 6.45 -12.79
N GLY A 89 -7.13 5.71 -11.68
CA GLY A 89 -7.23 4.24 -11.70
C GLY A 89 -8.63 3.72 -12.04
N VAL A 90 -9.65 4.57 -11.97
CA VAL A 90 -10.99 4.27 -12.52
C VAL A 90 -11.03 4.52 -14.03
N GLU A 91 -10.31 5.55 -14.51
CA GLU A 91 -10.26 5.91 -15.93
C GLU A 91 -9.41 4.92 -16.75
N GLU A 92 -8.30 4.42 -16.18
CA GLU A 92 -7.42 3.45 -16.82
C GLU A 92 -7.80 2.00 -16.40
N GLN A 93 -8.79 1.46 -17.10
CA GLN A 93 -9.51 0.24 -16.70
C GLN A 93 -8.63 -1.04 -16.63
N ASP A 94 -7.46 -1.05 -17.27
CA ASP A 94 -6.61 -2.23 -17.50
C ASP A 94 -5.23 -2.18 -16.79
N GLY A 95 -5.01 -1.22 -15.89
CA GLY A 95 -3.75 -1.16 -15.11
C GLY A 95 -3.62 -2.34 -14.11
N GLN A 96 -2.41 -2.88 -13.95
CA GLN A 96 -2.10 -3.91 -12.93
C GLN A 96 -2.53 -3.46 -11.52
N LEU A 97 -2.36 -2.16 -11.21
CA LEU A 97 -2.77 -1.57 -9.95
C LEU A 97 -4.29 -1.59 -9.77
N ALA A 98 -5.06 -1.27 -10.82
CA ALA A 98 -6.52 -1.30 -10.77
C ALA A 98 -7.04 -2.73 -10.52
N HIS A 99 -6.43 -3.74 -11.15
CA HIS A 99 -6.74 -5.14 -10.87
C HIS A 99 -6.42 -5.53 -9.42
N ALA A 100 -5.26 -5.12 -8.90
CA ALA A 100 -4.86 -5.39 -7.51
C ALA A 100 -5.81 -4.76 -6.49
N ILE A 101 -6.27 -3.53 -6.74
CA ILE A 101 -7.23 -2.81 -5.89
C ILE A 101 -8.60 -3.51 -5.89
N ARG A 102 -9.11 -3.87 -7.07
CA ARG A 102 -10.40 -4.58 -7.19
C ARG A 102 -10.37 -5.93 -6.47
N LEU A 103 -9.24 -6.64 -6.56
CA LEU A 103 -9.05 -7.92 -5.90
C LEU A 103 -8.87 -7.78 -4.37
N SER A 104 -8.13 -6.78 -3.90
CA SER A 104 -7.86 -6.58 -2.47
C SER A 104 -9.08 -6.05 -1.70
N LEU A 105 -9.90 -5.23 -2.35
CA LEU A 105 -11.09 -4.62 -1.72
C LEU A 105 -12.40 -5.34 -2.06
N HIS A 106 -12.36 -6.37 -2.92
CA HIS A 106 -13.55 -7.08 -3.43
C HIS A 106 -14.64 -6.10 -3.90
N CYS A 107 -14.28 -5.22 -4.82
CA CYS A 107 -15.13 -4.14 -5.30
C CYS A 107 -15.14 -4.07 -6.83
N CYS A 108 -16.19 -3.51 -7.40
CA CYS A 108 -16.29 -3.17 -8.82
C CYS A 108 -17.17 -1.93 -8.96
N ASP A 109 -16.71 -0.92 -9.71
CA ASP A 109 -17.53 0.23 -10.11
C ASP A 109 -18.41 -0.17 -11.31
N TYR A 110 -19.23 -1.20 -11.09
CA TYR A 110 -20.26 -1.61 -12.03
C TYR A 110 -21.55 -0.86 -11.71
N ASN A 111 -22.03 -0.08 -12.67
CA ASN A 111 -23.33 0.56 -12.59
C ASN A 111 -24.31 -0.25 -13.43
N ASP A 112 -25.48 -0.60 -12.89
CA ASP A 112 -26.52 -1.40 -13.58
C ASP A 112 -27.03 -0.75 -14.88
N THR A 113 -26.65 0.50 -15.14
CA THR A 113 -26.98 1.28 -16.35
C THR A 113 -26.02 1.05 -17.52
N ILE A 114 -24.93 0.31 -17.33
CA ILE A 114 -23.94 0.02 -18.38
C ILE A 114 -24.46 -1.13 -19.26
N PRO A 115 -24.48 -0.99 -20.60
CA PRO A 115 -25.04 -2.00 -21.50
C PRO A 115 -24.32 -3.35 -21.35
N LEU A 116 -25.10 -4.44 -21.49
CA LEU A 116 -24.73 -5.86 -21.34
C LEU A 116 -23.53 -6.35 -22.19
N ASN A 117 -22.93 -5.46 -23.01
CA ASN A 117 -21.88 -5.77 -23.97
C ASN A 117 -20.51 -5.16 -23.60
N THR A 118 -20.39 -4.55 -22.42
CA THR A 118 -19.10 -4.05 -21.93
C THR A 118 -18.34 -5.19 -21.25
N ASN A 119 -17.12 -5.46 -21.70
CA ASN A 119 -16.27 -6.50 -21.15
C ASN A 119 -15.89 -6.15 -19.70
N ILE A 120 -16.52 -6.80 -18.73
CA ILE A 120 -16.20 -6.61 -17.31
C ILE A 120 -14.86 -7.30 -17.03
N PRO A 121 -13.87 -6.58 -16.46
CA PRO A 121 -12.56 -7.15 -16.17
C PRO A 121 -12.69 -8.28 -15.15
N TRP A 122 -11.95 -9.37 -15.37
CA TRP A 122 -11.97 -10.57 -14.53
C TRP A 122 -11.71 -10.27 -13.04
N SER A 123 -10.92 -9.23 -12.73
CA SER A 123 -10.63 -8.83 -11.34
C SER A 123 -11.88 -8.40 -10.55
N CYS A 124 -12.96 -8.00 -11.22
CA CYS A 124 -14.24 -7.68 -10.59
C CYS A 124 -15.03 -8.91 -10.10
N CYS A 125 -14.56 -10.12 -10.41
CA CYS A 125 -15.21 -11.38 -10.02
C CYS A 125 -14.26 -12.34 -9.31
N GLY A 126 -13.07 -11.84 -8.94
CA GLY A 126 -12.04 -12.61 -8.28
C GLY A 126 -11.28 -13.56 -9.21
N THR A 127 -10.44 -14.41 -8.61
CA THR A 127 -9.59 -15.37 -9.33
C THR A 127 -10.37 -16.40 -10.14
N ASN A 128 -11.64 -16.63 -9.79
CA ASN A 128 -12.54 -17.55 -10.50
C ASN A 128 -12.99 -17.05 -11.89
N GLY A 129 -12.80 -15.76 -12.18
CA GLY A 129 -13.06 -15.18 -13.51
C GLY A 129 -11.87 -15.32 -14.47
N TYR A 130 -10.67 -15.59 -13.96
CA TYR A 130 -9.46 -15.62 -14.80
C TYR A 130 -9.46 -16.84 -15.75
N PRO A 131 -9.12 -16.71 -17.05
CA PRO A 131 -8.72 -15.51 -17.78
C PRO A 131 -9.86 -14.85 -18.60
N ARG A 132 -11.13 -15.25 -18.40
CA ARG A 132 -12.27 -14.80 -19.22
C ARG A 132 -12.95 -13.57 -18.63
N ASN A 133 -13.68 -12.83 -19.46
CA ASN A 133 -14.51 -11.72 -18.99
C ASN A 133 -15.63 -12.26 -18.10
N CYS A 134 -15.94 -11.50 -17.05
CA CYS A 134 -16.94 -11.92 -16.08
C CYS A 134 -18.36 -11.66 -16.58
N THR A 135 -19.29 -12.51 -16.17
CA THR A 135 -20.73 -12.33 -16.37
C THR A 135 -21.34 -11.60 -15.17
N THR A 136 -22.46 -10.89 -15.39
CA THR A 136 -23.07 -9.99 -14.40
C THR A 136 -23.54 -10.66 -13.10
N ASP A 137 -23.67 -11.99 -13.08
CA ASP A 137 -24.08 -12.78 -11.91
C ASP A 137 -22.99 -12.90 -10.83
N ARG A 138 -21.71 -12.68 -11.17
CA ARG A 138 -20.57 -12.88 -10.26
C ARG A 138 -19.79 -11.60 -9.92
N VAL A 139 -20.31 -10.44 -10.30
CA VAL A 139 -19.65 -9.15 -10.09
C VAL A 139 -19.76 -8.70 -8.64
N TYR A 140 -18.69 -8.12 -8.10
CA TYR A 140 -18.76 -7.42 -6.82
C TYR A 140 -19.69 -6.21 -6.93
N GLY A 141 -20.88 -6.27 -6.32
CA GLY A 141 -21.84 -5.17 -6.30
C GLY A 141 -21.47 -3.99 -5.38
N LYS A 142 -20.20 -3.85 -5.00
CA LYS A 142 -19.71 -2.82 -4.08
C LYS A 142 -18.88 -1.81 -4.84
N ASN A 143 -19.23 -0.52 -4.70
CA ASN A 143 -18.46 0.59 -5.26
C ASN A 143 -17.04 0.64 -4.67
N CYS A 144 -16.03 0.71 -5.54
CA CYS A 144 -14.64 0.70 -5.11
C CYS A 144 -14.28 1.94 -4.30
N LYS A 145 -14.81 3.10 -4.68
CA LYS A 145 -14.62 4.36 -3.95
C LYS A 145 -15.10 4.27 -2.49
N GLN A 146 -16.28 3.71 -2.28
CA GLN A 146 -16.86 3.61 -0.95
C GLN A 146 -16.15 2.55 -0.10
N GLN A 147 -15.80 1.40 -0.70
CA GLN A 147 -15.06 0.34 0.00
C GLN A 147 -13.67 0.81 0.41
N MET A 148 -12.92 1.45 -0.50
CA MET A 148 -11.60 2.03 -0.21
C MET A 148 -11.66 3.00 0.96
N TYR A 149 -12.61 3.95 0.95
CA TYR A 149 -12.77 4.91 2.04
C TYR A 149 -13.09 4.21 3.38
N SER A 150 -14.01 3.24 3.37
CA SER A 150 -14.41 2.51 4.58
C SER A 150 -13.26 1.65 5.15
N TRP A 151 -12.49 1.00 4.27
CA TRP A 151 -11.33 0.21 4.63
C TRP A 151 -10.24 1.10 5.21
N LEU A 152 -9.93 2.20 4.54
CA LEU A 152 -8.91 3.15 4.96
C LEU A 152 -9.25 3.78 6.31
N LYS A 153 -10.50 4.22 6.51
CA LYS A 153 -10.95 4.76 7.79
C LYS A 153 -10.75 3.75 8.92
N ARG A 154 -11.05 2.47 8.68
CA ARG A 154 -10.88 1.41 9.68
C ARG A 154 -9.41 1.16 10.00
N TYR A 155 -8.56 1.09 8.97
CA TYR A 155 -7.12 0.92 9.12
C TYR A 155 -6.49 2.09 9.89
N GLN A 156 -6.79 3.32 9.47
CA GLN A 156 -6.34 4.54 10.13
C GLN A 156 -6.81 4.58 11.60
N THR A 157 -8.06 4.27 11.88
CA THR A 157 -8.56 4.27 13.26
C THR A 157 -7.80 3.27 14.14
N LEU A 158 -7.52 2.07 13.63
CA LEU A 158 -6.80 1.03 14.39
C LEU A 158 -5.34 1.40 14.66
N VAL A 159 -4.61 1.80 13.61
CA VAL A 159 -3.17 2.12 13.73
C VAL A 159 -2.98 3.35 14.61
N TYR A 160 -3.72 4.43 14.34
CA TYR A 160 -3.55 5.71 15.03
C TYR A 160 -4.09 5.63 16.47
N GLY A 161 -5.17 4.87 16.68
CA GLY A 161 -5.67 4.58 18.02
C GLY A 161 -4.63 3.84 18.86
N SER A 162 -3.96 2.84 18.29
CA SER A 162 -2.92 2.09 19.00
C SER A 162 -1.69 2.95 19.32
N LEU A 163 -1.24 3.78 18.36
CA LEU A 163 -0.11 4.69 18.54
C LEU A 163 -0.40 5.73 19.64
N ALA A 164 -1.56 6.39 19.58
CA ALA A 164 -1.97 7.36 20.60
C ALA A 164 -2.07 6.71 21.99
N GLY A 165 -2.67 5.52 22.08
CA GLY A 165 -2.75 4.74 23.31
C GLY A 165 -1.38 4.42 23.90
N LEU A 166 -0.44 3.96 23.06
CA LEU A 166 0.93 3.66 23.47
C LEU A 166 1.66 4.92 23.97
N HIS A 167 1.51 6.05 23.28
CA HIS A 167 2.10 7.32 23.70
C HIS A 167 1.57 7.82 25.04
N ILE A 168 0.26 7.70 25.28
CA ILE A 168 -0.36 8.06 26.56
C ILE A 168 0.20 7.16 27.66
N LEU A 169 0.24 5.85 27.44
CA LEU A 169 0.78 4.90 28.42
C LEU A 169 2.23 5.19 28.77
N LEU A 170 3.09 5.42 27.77
CA LEU A 170 4.50 5.77 27.99
C LEU A 170 4.66 7.10 28.74
N SER A 171 3.87 8.11 28.36
CA SER A 171 3.87 9.42 29.03
C SER A 171 3.44 9.28 30.50
N SER A 172 2.33 8.59 30.75
CA SER A 172 1.83 8.32 32.10
C SER A 172 2.83 7.53 32.95
N CYS A 173 3.45 6.48 32.42
CA CYS A 173 4.47 5.71 33.11
C CYS A 173 5.69 6.57 33.48
N SER A 174 6.11 7.47 32.58
CA SER A 174 7.23 8.38 32.85
C SER A 174 6.92 9.39 33.96
N LEU A 175 5.69 9.93 33.99
CA LEU A 175 5.21 10.83 35.05
C LEU A 175 5.12 10.11 36.40
N LEU A 176 4.55 8.91 36.45
CA LEU A 176 4.45 8.11 37.68
C LEU A 176 5.83 7.73 38.23
N ARG A 177 6.79 7.40 37.36
CA ARG A 177 8.18 7.15 37.76
C ARG A 177 8.85 8.38 38.35
N ARG A 178 8.56 9.57 37.80
CA ARG A 178 9.11 10.84 38.31
C ARG A 178 8.49 11.23 39.65
N ALA A 179 7.18 11.06 39.81
CA ALA A 179 6.47 11.32 41.08
C ALA A 179 6.89 10.38 42.22
N SER A 180 7.09 9.09 41.94
CA SER A 180 7.58 8.11 42.92
C SER A 180 9.04 8.33 43.33
N SER A 181 9.88 8.85 42.43
CA SER A 181 11.27 9.18 42.77
C SER A 181 11.36 10.44 43.65
N ALA A 182 10.50 11.45 43.41
CA ALA A 182 10.44 12.67 44.21
C ALA A 182 9.89 12.44 45.62
N SER A 183 8.96 11.51 45.80
CA SER A 183 8.44 11.14 47.14
C SER A 183 9.49 10.42 47.98
N ARG A 184 10.34 9.58 47.37
CA ARG A 184 11.46 8.91 48.07
C ARG A 184 12.60 9.82 48.50
N SER A 185 12.78 11.00 47.89
CA SER A 185 13.83 11.94 48.33
C SER A 185 13.43 12.78 49.54
N TYR A 186 12.15 12.76 49.93
CA TYR A 186 11.60 13.51 51.07
C TYR A 186 11.42 12.65 52.33
N THR A 187 11.83 11.37 52.29
CA THR A 187 11.87 10.46 53.45
C THR A 187 13.32 10.13 53.77
#